data_AF-A0A831KK95-F1
#
_entry.id   AF-A0A831KK95-F1
#
_cell.length_a   1.000
_cell.length_b   1.000
_cell.length_c   1.000
_cell.angle_alpha   90.00
_cell.angle_beta   90.00
_cell.angle_gamma   90.00
#
_symmetry.space_group_name_H-M   'P 1'
#
loop_
_entity.id
_entity.type
_entity.pdbx_description
1 polymer ?
#
loop_
_entity_poly.entity_id
_entity_poly.type
_entity_poly.pdbx_seq_one_letter_code
_entity_poly.pdbx_strand_id
1 'polypeptide(L)'
;MKDMATTEDYELLGLNKESTGSAEAANAYERMKALYSPSSLATYSLMTEEEREETLQKIERAYLHISRDISRSESLPLFEPPSRVVIRSDTGEEFPVDAIGSYIRRRREDMGLTLKDISRITRIRSTYLESIEREAYDLLPAPVYLRGFLIEFSKALDFPDPEDLASRYLACFKERTDDK
;
A
#
# COMPACT_ATOMS: atom_id res chain seq x y z
N MET A 1 -0.37 -17.88 -10.98
CA MET A 1 -1.25 -17.32 -12.03
C MET A 1 -2.74 -17.67 -11.82
N LYS A 2 -3.19 -18.18 -10.65
CA LYS A 2 -4.55 -18.76 -10.48
C LYS A 2 -5.52 -17.97 -9.59
N ASP A 3 -5.19 -16.72 -9.25
CA ASP A 3 -5.95 -15.92 -8.26
C ASP A 3 -6.46 -14.57 -8.81
N MET A 4 -6.53 -14.40 -10.13
CA MET A 4 -7.00 -13.15 -10.77
C MET A 4 -8.38 -13.34 -11.39
N ALA A 5 -9.25 -12.33 -11.28
CA ALA A 5 -10.56 -12.33 -11.90
C ALA A 5 -10.47 -12.36 -13.43
N THR A 6 -11.12 -13.35 -14.03
CA THR A 6 -11.20 -13.53 -15.47
C THR A 6 -12.42 -12.78 -16.02
N THR A 7 -12.47 -12.56 -17.34
CA THR A 7 -13.68 -11.98 -17.98
C THR A 7 -14.91 -12.86 -17.76
N GLU A 8 -14.73 -14.19 -17.77
CA GLU A 8 -15.80 -15.16 -17.50
C GLU A 8 -16.39 -14.99 -16.09
N ASP A 9 -15.57 -14.65 -15.09
CA ASP A 9 -16.05 -14.38 -13.72
C ASP A 9 -17.03 -13.20 -13.70
N TYR A 10 -16.72 -12.11 -14.43
CA TYR A 10 -17.60 -10.93 -14.52
C TYR A 10 -18.87 -11.24 -15.32
N GLU A 11 -18.75 -11.93 -16.45
CA GLU A 11 -19.90 -12.32 -17.27
C GLU A 11 -20.88 -13.21 -16.51
N LEU A 12 -20.39 -14.12 -15.66
CA LEU A 12 -21.23 -15.00 -14.82
C LEU A 12 -22.13 -14.21 -13.85
N LEU A 13 -21.68 -13.05 -13.37
CA LEU A 13 -22.46 -12.16 -12.51
C LEU A 13 -23.23 -11.09 -13.31
N GLY A 14 -23.11 -11.08 -14.64
CA GLY A 14 -23.71 -10.06 -15.51
C GLY A 14 -23.06 -8.68 -15.35
N LEU A 15 -21.75 -8.65 -15.10
CA LEU A 15 -20.96 -7.47 -14.80
C LEU A 15 -19.97 -7.16 -15.94
N ASN A 16 -19.51 -5.91 -15.99
CA ASN A 16 -18.44 -5.48 -16.90
C ASN A 16 -17.16 -5.21 -16.10
N LYS A 17 -16.07 -5.89 -16.45
CA LYS A 17 -14.77 -5.77 -15.78
C LYS A 17 -14.25 -4.33 -15.65
N GLU A 18 -14.54 -3.46 -16.61
CA GLU A 18 -13.96 -2.10 -16.63
C GLU A 18 -14.74 -1.08 -15.80
N SER A 19 -16.01 -1.36 -15.47
CA SER A 19 -16.90 -0.37 -14.85
C SER A 19 -17.45 -0.79 -13.48
N THR A 20 -17.19 -2.03 -13.07
CA THR A 20 -17.81 -2.62 -11.87
C THR A 20 -17.02 -2.23 -10.61
N GLY A 21 -17.70 -1.58 -9.66
CA GLY A 21 -17.16 -1.31 -8.32
C GLY A 21 -17.53 -2.39 -7.29
N SER A 22 -16.90 -2.34 -6.11
CA SER A 22 -17.10 -3.34 -5.03
C SER A 22 -18.56 -3.51 -4.62
N ALA A 23 -19.29 -2.40 -4.46
CA ALA A 23 -20.71 -2.43 -4.11
C ALA A 23 -21.59 -3.05 -5.21
N GLU A 24 -21.25 -2.81 -6.49
CA GLU A 24 -21.98 -3.38 -7.61
C GLU A 24 -21.76 -4.89 -7.73
N ALA A 25 -20.52 -5.34 -7.55
CA ALA A 25 -20.17 -6.76 -7.52
C ALA A 25 -20.90 -7.50 -6.38
N ALA A 26 -20.95 -6.92 -5.18
CA ALA A 26 -21.67 -7.50 -4.05
C ALA A 26 -23.18 -7.62 -4.32
N ASN A 27 -23.80 -6.57 -4.89
CA ASN A 27 -25.21 -6.60 -5.26
C ASN A 27 -25.49 -7.67 -6.33
N ALA A 28 -24.61 -7.81 -7.33
CA ALA A 28 -24.76 -8.82 -8.36
C ALA A 28 -24.63 -10.24 -7.82
N TYR A 29 -23.68 -10.47 -6.91
CA TYR A 29 -23.53 -11.73 -6.20
C TYR A 29 -24.79 -12.11 -5.43
N GLU A 30 -25.34 -11.21 -4.62
CA GLU A 30 -26.55 -11.48 -3.85
C GLU A 30 -27.77 -11.76 -4.76
N ARG A 31 -27.91 -11.02 -5.86
CA ARG A 31 -28.95 -11.30 -6.87
C ARG A 31 -28.81 -12.70 -7.45
N MET A 32 -27.61 -13.08 -7.85
CA MET A 32 -27.38 -14.38 -8.47
C MET A 32 -27.58 -15.51 -7.46
N LYS A 33 -27.07 -15.35 -6.24
CA LYS A 33 -27.28 -16.30 -5.15
C LYS A 33 -28.77 -16.51 -4.83
N ALA A 34 -29.58 -15.45 -4.85
CA ALA A 34 -31.02 -15.54 -4.66
C ALA A 34 -31.73 -16.25 -5.82
N LEU A 35 -31.31 -16.01 -7.07
CA LEU A 35 -31.89 -16.69 -8.24
C LEU A 35 -31.67 -18.21 -8.23
N TYR A 36 -30.52 -18.66 -7.75
CA TYR A 36 -30.13 -20.07 -7.68
C TYR A 36 -30.29 -20.70 -6.28
N SER A 37 -30.89 -19.98 -5.33
CA SER A 37 -31.14 -20.55 -4.01
C SER A 37 -32.13 -21.73 -4.11
N PRO A 38 -32.09 -22.69 -3.17
CA PRO A 38 -33.29 -23.49 -2.89
C PRO A 38 -34.43 -22.50 -2.57
N SER A 39 -35.72 -22.76 -2.53
CA SER A 39 -36.77 -21.71 -2.42
C SER A 39 -36.95 -20.77 -3.63
N SER A 40 -36.00 -20.66 -4.58
CA SER A 40 -36.25 -19.94 -5.83
C SER A 40 -37.05 -20.84 -6.78
N LEU A 41 -38.36 -20.61 -6.87
CA LEU A 41 -39.29 -21.39 -7.70
C LEU A 41 -38.93 -21.41 -9.20
N ALA A 42 -38.11 -20.47 -9.68
CA ALA A 42 -37.78 -20.33 -11.09
C ALA A 42 -36.76 -21.37 -11.60
N THR A 43 -35.87 -21.87 -10.75
CA THR A 43 -34.75 -22.76 -11.14
C THR A 43 -35.06 -24.24 -10.97
N TYR A 44 -36.02 -24.62 -10.11
CA TYR A 44 -36.41 -26.01 -9.85
C TYR A 44 -36.95 -26.77 -11.07
N SER A 45 -37.53 -26.07 -12.05
CA SER A 45 -38.07 -26.71 -13.26
C SER A 45 -37.03 -26.90 -14.36
N LEU A 46 -35.84 -26.31 -14.24
CA LEU A 46 -34.83 -26.24 -15.31
C LEU A 46 -33.49 -26.90 -14.94
N MET A 47 -33.26 -27.21 -13.67
CA MET A 47 -31.97 -27.71 -13.19
C MET A 47 -32.17 -28.75 -12.09
N THR A 48 -31.29 -29.74 -12.06
CA THR A 48 -31.16 -30.66 -10.92
C THR A 48 -30.56 -29.95 -9.70
N GLU A 49 -30.69 -30.56 -8.52
CA GLU A 49 -30.10 -30.02 -7.29
C GLU A 49 -28.57 -29.92 -7.40
N GLU A 50 -27.93 -30.91 -8.01
CA GLU A 50 -26.49 -30.97 -8.25
C GLU A 50 -26.02 -29.85 -9.18
N GLU A 51 -26.67 -29.67 -10.34
CA GLU A 51 -26.33 -28.58 -11.29
C GLU A 51 -26.52 -27.18 -10.67
N ARG A 52 -27.52 -27.03 -9.80
CA ARG A 52 -27.77 -25.78 -9.07
C ARG A 52 -26.68 -25.51 -8.05
N GLU A 53 -26.24 -26.53 -7.31
CA GLU A 53 -25.11 -26.42 -6.38
C GLU A 53 -23.81 -26.09 -7.10
N GLU A 54 -23.52 -26.73 -8.23
CA GLU A 54 -22.37 -26.39 -9.06
C GLU A 54 -22.41 -24.94 -9.53
N THR A 55 -23.60 -24.45 -9.91
CA THR A 55 -23.78 -23.07 -10.35
C THR A 55 -23.53 -22.09 -9.20
N LEU A 56 -24.06 -22.37 -8.01
CA LEU A 56 -23.79 -21.57 -6.80
C LEU A 56 -22.30 -21.54 -6.45
N GLN A 57 -21.59 -22.68 -6.57
CA GLN A 57 -20.15 -22.73 -6.34
C GLN A 57 -19.38 -21.89 -7.36
N LYS A 58 -19.78 -21.90 -8.64
CA LYS A 58 -19.18 -21.04 -9.68
C LYS A 58 -19.40 -19.56 -9.36
N ILE A 59 -20.62 -19.17 -8.96
CA ILE A 59 -20.97 -17.81 -8.55
C ILE A 59 -20.12 -17.34 -7.36
N GLU A 60 -19.97 -18.17 -6.32
CA GLU A 60 -19.15 -17.85 -5.15
C GLU A 60 -17.68 -17.67 -5.51
N ARG A 61 -17.13 -18.57 -6.33
CA ARG A 61 -15.73 -18.46 -6.79
C ARG A 61 -15.50 -17.20 -7.61
N ALA A 62 -16.39 -16.90 -8.55
CA ALA A 62 -16.30 -15.70 -9.37
C ALA A 62 -16.33 -14.43 -8.50
N TYR A 63 -17.26 -14.35 -7.54
CA TYR A 63 -17.32 -13.21 -6.62
C TYR A 63 -16.05 -13.07 -5.76
N LEU A 64 -15.47 -14.18 -5.27
CA LEU A 64 -14.22 -14.13 -4.52
C LEU A 64 -13.04 -13.60 -5.36
N HIS A 65 -12.95 -14.00 -6.62
CA HIS A 65 -11.93 -13.48 -7.53
C HIS A 65 -12.15 -11.99 -7.80
N ILE A 66 -13.37 -11.59 -8.13
CA ILE A 66 -13.74 -10.20 -8.45
C ILE A 66 -13.53 -9.30 -7.23
N SER A 67 -14.04 -9.68 -6.06
CA SER A 67 -13.87 -8.89 -4.83
C SER A 67 -12.41 -8.72 -4.44
N ARG A 68 -11.56 -9.73 -4.68
CA ARG A 68 -10.11 -9.62 -4.47
C ARG A 68 -9.43 -8.72 -5.51
N ASP A 69 -9.82 -8.82 -6.77
CA ASP A 69 -9.29 -8.00 -7.88
C ASP A 69 -9.70 -6.53 -7.72
N ILE A 70 -10.98 -6.27 -7.41
CA ILE A 70 -11.51 -4.96 -7.07
C ILE A 70 -10.87 -4.45 -5.79
N SER A 71 -10.76 -5.24 -4.73
CA SER A 71 -10.05 -4.78 -3.51
C SER A 71 -8.60 -4.44 -3.83
N ARG A 72 -7.92 -5.19 -4.70
CA ARG A 72 -6.56 -4.85 -5.16
C ARG A 72 -6.55 -3.55 -5.96
N SER A 73 -7.55 -3.33 -6.81
CA SER A 73 -7.72 -2.12 -7.63
C SER A 73 -8.12 -0.88 -6.83
N GLU A 74 -9.06 -0.99 -5.89
CA GLU A 74 -9.53 0.08 -5.00
C GLU A 74 -8.55 0.34 -3.84
N SER A 75 -7.76 -0.67 -3.45
CA SER A 75 -6.62 -0.48 -2.53
C SER A 75 -5.36 0.02 -3.24
N LEU A 76 -5.31 0.02 -4.59
CA LEU A 76 -4.43 0.94 -5.27
C LEU A 76 -4.99 2.33 -4.98
N PRO A 77 -4.22 3.24 -4.38
CA PRO A 77 -4.71 4.58 -4.14
C PRO A 77 -5.20 5.17 -5.47
N LEU A 78 -6.47 5.56 -5.53
CA LEU A 78 -7.07 6.37 -6.62
C LEU A 78 -6.36 7.73 -6.78
N PHE A 79 -5.50 8.07 -5.83
CA PHE A 79 -4.39 8.98 -6.04
C PHE A 79 -3.33 8.21 -6.85
N GLU A 80 -3.22 8.46 -8.16
CA GLU A 80 -1.88 8.40 -8.74
C GLU A 80 -0.99 9.18 -7.77
N PRO A 81 0.00 8.57 -7.08
CA PRO A 81 0.87 9.33 -6.18
C PRO A 81 1.35 10.52 -7.01
N PRO A 82 1.08 11.77 -6.56
CA PRO A 82 1.12 12.95 -7.42
C PRO A 82 2.45 12.92 -8.12
N SER A 83 2.44 12.66 -9.44
CA SER A 83 3.56 12.17 -10.25
C SER A 83 4.85 12.29 -9.46
N ARG A 84 5.18 11.27 -8.63
CA ARG A 84 6.10 11.41 -7.46
C ARG A 84 7.16 12.42 -7.87
N VAL A 85 7.26 13.57 -7.20
CA VAL A 85 8.32 14.53 -7.50
C VAL A 85 9.64 13.86 -7.13
N VAL A 86 10.13 12.99 -8.00
CA VAL A 86 11.43 12.36 -7.87
C VAL A 86 12.40 13.42 -8.36
N ILE A 87 12.97 14.15 -7.41
CA ILE A 87 14.16 14.94 -7.70
C ILE A 87 15.24 13.89 -8.00
N ARG A 88 15.49 13.68 -9.30
CA ARG A 88 16.57 12.85 -9.79
C ARG A 88 17.86 13.37 -9.17
N SER A 89 18.44 12.59 -8.27
CA SER A 89 19.82 12.76 -7.85
C SER A 89 20.73 12.39 -9.02
N ASP A 90 21.95 12.94 -9.07
CA ASP A 90 22.96 12.59 -10.08
C ASP A 90 23.36 11.09 -10.05
N THR A 91 23.00 10.38 -8.98
CA THR A 91 23.23 8.94 -8.76
C THR A 91 22.10 8.04 -9.29
N GLY A 92 20.98 8.61 -9.76
CA GLY A 92 19.86 7.84 -10.33
C GLY A 92 18.93 7.20 -9.30
N GLU A 93 19.11 7.44 -8.01
CA GLU A 93 18.18 6.96 -6.98
C GLU A 93 16.95 7.88 -6.85
N GLU A 94 15.77 7.26 -6.90
CA GLU A 94 14.47 7.93 -6.75
C GLU A 94 14.14 8.16 -5.26
N PHE A 95 14.19 9.41 -4.82
CA PHE A 95 13.80 9.81 -3.45
C PHE A 95 12.36 10.36 -3.43
N PRO A 96 11.44 9.79 -2.65
CA PRO A 96 10.13 10.38 -2.43
C PRO A 96 10.24 11.54 -1.43
N VAL A 97 9.99 12.77 -1.89
CA VAL A 97 10.06 14.00 -1.07
C VAL A 97 9.05 14.00 0.09
N ASP A 98 7.90 13.36 -0.12
CA ASP A 98 6.76 13.43 0.80
C ASP A 98 6.81 12.36 1.91
N ALA A 99 7.82 11.48 1.88
CA ALA A 99 7.91 10.30 2.76
C ALA A 99 9.36 9.88 3.06
N ILE A 100 10.22 10.85 3.36
CA ILE A 100 11.66 10.62 3.59
C ILE A 100 11.88 9.71 4.79
N GLY A 101 11.13 9.89 5.89
CA GLY A 101 11.24 9.03 7.08
C GLY A 101 10.91 7.56 6.77
N SER A 102 9.85 7.31 6.01
CA SER A 102 9.46 5.95 5.59
C SER A 102 10.47 5.33 4.63
N TYR A 103 11.14 6.14 3.81
CA TYR A 103 12.19 5.69 2.92
C TYR A 103 13.45 5.24 3.69
N ILE A 104 13.89 6.04 4.68
CA ILE A 104 14.98 5.66 5.60
C ILE A 104 14.66 4.34 6.31
N ARG A 105 13.43 4.21 6.80
CA ARG A 105 12.95 2.98 7.46
C ARG A 105 13.03 1.76 6.56
N ARG A 106 12.53 1.87 5.33
CA ARG A 106 12.55 0.75 4.37
C ARG A 106 13.98 0.30 4.10
N ARG A 107 14.89 1.24 3.85
CA ARG A 107 16.31 0.94 3.63
C ARG A 107 16.92 0.17 4.80
N ARG A 108 16.63 0.59 6.03
CA ARG A 108 17.07 -0.11 7.25
C ARG A 108 16.53 -1.54 7.33
N GLU A 109 15.23 -1.71 7.05
CA GLU A 109 14.56 -3.01 7.09
C GLU A 109 15.08 -3.96 6.01
N ASP A 110 15.37 -3.45 4.81
CA ASP A 110 15.98 -4.21 3.70
C ASP A 110 17.39 -4.72 4.05
N MET A 111 18.12 -3.98 4.88
CA MET A 111 19.42 -4.40 5.43
C MET A 111 19.29 -5.33 6.65
N GLY A 112 18.06 -5.63 7.10
CA GLY A 112 17.80 -6.48 8.26
C GLY A 112 18.22 -5.87 9.61
N LEU A 113 18.39 -4.55 9.67
CA LEU A 113 18.90 -3.85 10.86
C LEU A 113 17.76 -3.38 11.77
N THR A 114 17.92 -3.50 13.08
CA THR A 114 16.99 -2.88 14.04
C THR A 114 17.41 -1.46 14.39
N LEU A 115 16.49 -0.65 14.93
CA LEU A 115 16.84 0.67 15.49
C LEU A 115 17.86 0.59 16.64
N LYS A 116 17.98 -0.56 17.32
CA LYS A 116 19.03 -0.80 18.33
C LYS A 116 20.38 -1.02 17.69
N ASP A 117 20.43 -1.71 16.55
CA ASP A 117 21.67 -1.92 15.79
C ASP A 117 22.22 -0.59 15.28
N ILE A 118 21.36 0.22 14.65
CA ILE A 118 21.73 1.57 14.21
C ILE A 118 22.20 2.41 15.40
N SER A 119 21.47 2.41 16.51
CA SER A 119 21.83 3.16 17.71
C SER A 119 23.22 2.79 18.24
N ARG A 120 23.59 1.51 18.17
CA ARG A 120 24.92 1.03 18.55
C ARG A 120 26.01 1.53 17.60
N ILE A 121 25.72 1.61 16.30
CA ILE A 121 26.66 2.07 15.26
C ILE A 121 26.86 3.59 15.34
N THR A 122 25.77 4.35 15.36
CA THR A 122 25.80 5.81 15.24
C THR A 122 25.89 6.55 16.57
N ARG A 123 25.68 5.83 17.70
CA ARG A 123 25.53 6.39 19.05
C ARG A 123 24.33 7.34 19.23
N ILE A 124 23.43 7.39 18.26
CA ILE A 124 22.17 8.13 18.35
C ILE A 124 21.17 7.28 19.13
N ARG A 125 20.42 7.87 20.06
CA ARG A 125 19.38 7.14 20.81
C ARG A 125 18.31 6.62 19.87
N SER A 126 17.88 5.37 20.04
CA SER A 126 16.83 4.76 19.21
C SER A 126 15.52 5.56 19.16
N THR A 127 15.20 6.31 20.22
CA THR A 127 14.02 7.20 20.24
C THR A 127 14.09 8.31 19.19
N TYR A 128 15.28 8.87 18.94
CA TYR A 128 15.45 9.87 17.89
C TYR A 128 15.44 9.25 16.51
N LEU A 129 16.05 8.07 16.33
CA LEU A 129 16.01 7.33 15.07
C LEU A 129 14.57 6.95 14.69
N GLU A 130 13.77 6.50 15.68
CA GLU A 130 12.35 6.23 15.49
C GLU A 130 11.58 7.50 15.12
N SER A 131 11.84 8.61 15.81
CA SER A 131 11.18 9.89 15.53
C SER A 131 11.52 10.40 14.11
N ILE A 132 12.75 10.17 13.65
CA ILE A 132 13.18 10.48 12.29
C ILE A 132 12.38 9.66 11.27
N GLU A 133 12.31 8.33 11.44
CA GLU A 133 11.58 7.43 10.54
C GLU A 133 10.07 7.72 10.51
N ARG A 134 9.52 8.16 11.63
CA ARG A 134 8.09 8.50 11.78
C ARG A 134 7.76 9.94 11.43
N GLU A 135 8.76 10.75 11.07
CA GLU A 135 8.59 12.19 10.84
C GLU A 135 7.88 12.91 12.00
N ALA A 136 8.15 12.45 13.23
CA ALA A 136 7.58 13.02 14.45
C ALA A 136 8.35 14.31 14.82
N TYR A 137 8.21 15.35 14.00
CA TYR A 137 9.02 16.57 14.05
C TYR A 137 8.99 17.27 15.43
N ASP A 138 7.86 17.20 16.13
CA ASP A 138 7.71 17.75 17.48
C ASP A 138 8.62 17.09 18.54
N LEU A 139 9.13 15.90 18.26
CA LEU A 139 10.00 15.13 19.16
C LEU A 139 11.47 15.16 18.75
N LEU A 140 11.79 15.84 17.64
CA LEU A 140 13.15 15.93 17.12
C LEU A 140 13.96 17.03 17.85
N PRO A 141 15.28 16.86 17.94
CA PRO A 141 16.15 17.88 18.51
C PRO A 141 16.26 19.10 17.59
N ALA A 142 16.91 20.16 18.08
CA ALA A 142 17.16 21.35 17.28
C ALA A 142 17.86 21.01 15.94
N PRO A 143 17.56 21.75 14.84
CA PRO A 143 18.02 21.43 13.49
C PRO A 143 19.52 21.16 13.36
N VAL A 144 20.35 21.88 14.12
CA VAL A 144 21.81 21.70 14.14
C VAL A 144 22.23 20.27 14.55
N TYR A 145 21.54 19.67 15.52
CA TYR A 145 21.80 18.30 15.95
C TYR A 145 21.14 17.29 15.02
N LEU A 146 19.92 17.58 14.57
CA LEU A 146 19.17 16.73 13.65
C LEU A 146 19.96 16.48 12.35
N ARG A 147 20.61 17.51 11.80
CA ARG A 147 21.48 17.38 10.63
C ARG A 147 22.55 16.31 10.83
N GLY A 148 23.27 16.37 11.95
CA GLY A 148 24.31 15.41 12.28
C GLY A 148 23.75 13.99 12.45
N PHE A 149 22.57 13.87 13.05
CA PHE A 149 21.91 12.57 13.21
C PHE A 149 21.52 11.96 11.87
N LEU A 150 20.96 12.75 10.96
CA LEU A 150 20.59 12.32 9.63
C LEU A 150 21.82 11.85 8.84
N ILE A 151 22.92 12.60 8.87
CA ILE A 151 24.16 12.22 8.17
C ILE A 151 24.69 10.88 8.68
N GLU A 152 24.80 10.71 10.00
CA GLU A 152 25.34 9.46 10.57
C GLU A 152 24.39 8.28 10.37
N PHE A 153 23.07 8.51 10.44
CA PHE A 153 22.09 7.49 10.12
C PHE A 153 22.15 7.09 8.64
N SER A 154 22.29 8.06 7.74
CA SER A 154 22.39 7.81 6.31
C SER A 154 23.65 7.03 5.95
N LYS A 155 24.79 7.38 6.55
CA LYS A 155 26.03 6.61 6.41
C LYS A 155 25.89 5.17 6.90
N ALA A 156 25.23 4.97 8.05
CA ALA A 156 25.01 3.63 8.60
C ALA A 156 24.08 2.75 7.74
N LEU A 157 23.34 3.34 6.80
CA LEU A 157 22.43 2.68 5.88
C LEU A 157 22.95 2.66 4.43
N ASP A 158 24.24 2.97 4.24
CA ASP A 158 24.91 3.01 2.93
C ASP A 158 24.12 3.82 1.89
N PHE A 159 23.59 4.98 2.28
CA PHE A 159 23.04 5.93 1.32
C PHE A 159 24.18 6.57 0.52
N PRO A 160 24.02 6.73 -0.81
CA PRO A 160 25.07 7.26 -1.66
C PRO A 160 25.40 8.73 -1.36
N ASP A 161 24.39 9.50 -0.95
CA ASP A 161 24.55 10.91 -0.57
C ASP A 161 23.85 11.22 0.77
N PRO A 162 24.59 11.09 1.90
CA PRO A 162 24.08 11.46 3.22
C PRO A 162 23.73 12.95 3.37
N GLU A 163 24.41 13.83 2.63
CA GLU A 163 24.24 15.28 2.76
C GLU A 163 22.99 15.76 2.03
N ASP A 164 22.70 15.22 0.85
CA ASP A 164 21.45 15.46 0.13
C ASP A 164 20.24 14.99 0.93
N LEU A 165 20.28 13.76 1.46
CA LEU A 165 19.20 13.21 2.28
C LEU A 165 18.93 14.07 3.52
N ALA A 166 19.99 14.48 4.23
CA ALA A 166 19.86 15.35 5.40
C ALA A 166 19.27 16.71 5.03
N SER A 167 19.71 17.30 3.92
CA SER A 167 19.24 18.61 3.46
C SER A 167 17.75 18.58 3.08
N ARG A 168 17.30 17.53 2.39
CA ARG A 168 15.89 17.34 2.02
C ARG A 168 15.01 17.13 3.24
N TYR A 169 15.44 16.27 4.18
CA TYR A 169 14.69 16.05 5.42
C TYR A 169 14.51 17.36 6.21
N LEU A 170 15.57 18.17 6.29
CA LEU A 170 15.53 19.46 6.98
C LEU A 170 14.63 20.50 6.30
N ALA A 171 14.53 20.46 4.96
CA ALA A 171 13.58 21.31 4.24
C ALA A 171 12.13 20.95 4.62
N CYS A 172 11.77 19.66 4.62
CA CYS A 172 10.45 19.20 5.05
C CYS A 172 10.18 19.48 6.53
N PHE A 173 11.19 19.31 7.39
CA PHE A 173 11.11 19.67 8.81
C PHE A 173 10.73 21.14 8.97
N LYS A 174 11.43 22.04 8.27
CA LYS A 174 11.20 23.49 8.35
C LYS A 174 9.80 23.89 7.88
N GLU A 175 9.37 23.41 6.72
CA GLU A 175 8.03 23.71 6.18
C GLU A 175 6.91 23.32 7.16
N ARG A 176 7.02 22.13 7.76
CA ARG A 176 5.99 21.62 8.68
C ARG A 176 6.06 22.17 10.10
N THR A 177 7.18 22.77 10.50
CA THR A 177 7.29 23.48 11.78
C THR A 177 6.95 24.97 11.67
N ASP A 178 7.15 25.58 10.50
CA ASP A 178 6.85 27.00 10.26
C ASP A 178 5.33 27.24 10.00
N ASP A 179 4.59 26.20 9.57
CA ASP A 179 3.11 26.22 9.38
C ASP A 179 2.29 26.10 10.70
N LYS A 180 2.94 26.07 11.87
CA LYS A 180 2.30 26.03 13.21
C LYS A 180 2.33 27.38 13.90
#